data_AF-A0A812UCI1-F1
#
_entry.id   AF-A0A812UCI1-F1
#
_cell.length_a   1.000
_cell.length_b   1.000
_cell.length_c   1.000
_cell.angle_alpha   90.00
_cell.angle_beta   90.00
_cell.angle_gamma   90.00
#
_symmetry.space_group_name_H-M   'P 1'
#
loop_
_entity.id
_entity.type
_entity.pdbx_description
1 polymer ?
#
loop_
_entity_poly.entity_id
_entity_poly.type
_entity_poly.pdbx_seq_one_letter_code
_entity_poly.pdbx_strand_id
1 'polypeptide(L)'
;MRWSVRRRTPQFASRPTMAYTGGKQDGGSVGGVVGKEVFAAMMAGLPGCLDAILRCRQPSPGTLSSPSCERAYQVCLISELLPEMHCGRNVYDVRQACHKRNVVDCFDFSAVQAFLNDAKVQKALGVPVGLSWRPCNMQVDSEFVRSGDYMSSTDGLVAELLERGIPVLAYSGDTDLMVDWLGTRAWMEKLAWRGQPAWKAAPLRAFHVRGKAAGRHKSHGGFTFLQIYNSGHLVPKDQPEAALKMLQRFVSMDSDWAAPPAVLQSTHTQATWPPAPGTSPGVWDHSVLGAAAWLLVAACVVGVTGLGWAFRHWWPRRAEPGDGPYLLMT
;
A
#
# COMPACT_ATOMS: atom_id res chain seq x y z
N MET A 1 -16.37 -25.04 9.10
CA MET A 1 -15.09 -24.55 8.52
C MET A 1 -15.19 -23.23 7.74
N ARG A 2 -16.21 -22.98 6.90
CA ARG A 2 -16.35 -21.71 6.11
C ARG A 2 -16.41 -20.41 6.93
N TRP A 3 -16.84 -20.44 8.20
CA TRP A 3 -16.87 -19.27 9.09
C TRP A 3 -15.49 -18.87 9.68
N SER A 4 -14.46 -19.73 9.64
CA SER A 4 -13.13 -19.41 10.20
C SER A 4 -12.21 -18.67 9.23
N VAL A 5 -12.52 -18.72 7.93
CA VAL A 5 -11.75 -18.09 6.85
C VAL A 5 -12.00 -16.58 6.79
N ARG A 6 -13.27 -16.14 6.87
CA ARG A 6 -13.67 -14.71 6.97
C ARG A 6 -13.06 -13.98 8.19
N ARG A 7 -12.55 -14.72 9.17
CA ARG A 7 -11.91 -14.15 10.37
C ARG A 7 -10.46 -13.72 10.14
N ARG A 8 -9.76 -14.22 9.12
CA ARG A 8 -8.31 -14.01 8.97
C ARG A 8 -7.90 -12.99 7.92
N THR A 9 -8.83 -12.54 7.08
CA THR A 9 -8.56 -11.62 5.96
C THR A 9 -9.63 -10.52 5.89
N PRO A 10 -9.70 -9.62 6.89
CA PRO A 10 -10.89 -8.82 7.12
C PRO A 10 -11.15 -7.77 6.04
N GLN A 11 -10.10 -7.22 5.41
CA GLN A 11 -10.24 -6.22 4.35
C GLN A 11 -10.92 -6.76 3.09
N PHE A 12 -10.54 -7.94 2.61
CA PHE A 12 -11.24 -8.53 1.46
C PHE A 12 -12.64 -9.03 1.84
N ALA A 13 -12.83 -9.44 3.10
CA ALA A 13 -14.13 -9.90 3.58
C ALA A 13 -15.20 -8.79 3.68
N SER A 14 -14.81 -7.52 3.78
CA SER A 14 -15.73 -6.37 3.83
C SER A 14 -16.17 -5.86 2.46
N ARG A 15 -15.34 -6.04 1.42
CA ARG A 15 -15.55 -5.51 0.06
C ARG A 15 -16.98 -5.71 -0.48
N PRO A 16 -17.57 -6.92 -0.52
CA PRO A 16 -18.94 -7.07 -1.04
C PRO A 16 -19.97 -6.24 -0.28
N THR A 17 -19.87 -6.22 1.05
CA THR A 17 -20.81 -5.47 1.90
C THR A 17 -20.62 -3.97 1.72
N MET A 18 -19.38 -3.49 1.65
CA MET A 18 -19.11 -2.07 1.38
C MET A 18 -19.64 -1.68 0.00
N ALA A 19 -19.31 -2.45 -1.04
CA ALA A 19 -19.76 -2.19 -2.40
C ALA A 19 -21.29 -2.17 -2.52
N TYR A 20 -22.01 -3.06 -1.82
CA TYR A 20 -23.46 -3.19 -1.95
C TYR A 20 -24.26 -2.24 -1.04
N THR A 21 -23.73 -1.90 0.14
CA THR A 21 -24.49 -1.13 1.15
C THR A 21 -23.87 0.23 1.48
N GLY A 22 -22.63 0.47 1.09
CA GLY A 22 -21.82 1.62 1.52
C GLY A 22 -21.56 1.64 3.04
N GLY A 23 -21.78 0.52 3.72
CA GLY A 23 -21.75 0.44 5.19
C GLY A 23 -22.86 1.26 5.86
N LYS A 24 -23.97 1.57 5.16
CA LYS A 24 -25.07 2.39 5.71
C LYS A 24 -25.61 1.87 7.03
N GLN A 25 -25.81 0.56 7.14
CA GLN A 25 -26.34 -0.09 8.34
C GLN A 25 -25.40 0.05 9.54
N ASP A 26 -24.11 0.19 9.27
CA ASP A 26 -23.09 0.38 10.29
C ASP A 26 -22.85 1.86 10.58
N GLY A 27 -23.41 2.82 9.83
CA GLY A 27 -23.20 4.26 9.99
C GLY A 27 -22.26 4.90 8.96
N GLY A 28 -22.22 4.37 7.73
CA GLY A 28 -21.53 4.99 6.59
C GLY A 28 -22.28 6.19 5.99
N SER A 29 -21.54 7.14 5.43
CA SER A 29 -22.08 8.38 4.85
C SER A 29 -22.84 8.16 3.53
N VAL A 30 -22.54 7.10 2.78
CA VAL A 30 -23.04 6.85 1.41
C VAL A 30 -23.63 5.45 1.27
N GLY A 31 -24.51 5.26 0.28
CA GLY A 31 -25.04 3.93 -0.08
C GLY A 31 -24.05 3.14 -0.93
N GLY A 32 -24.42 1.89 -1.25
CA GLY A 32 -23.62 1.05 -2.15
C GLY A 32 -23.62 1.53 -3.59
N VAL A 33 -22.64 1.04 -4.34
CA VAL A 33 -22.41 1.34 -5.76
C VAL A 33 -22.64 0.15 -6.68
N VAL A 34 -22.82 -1.07 -6.14
CA VAL A 34 -23.11 -2.26 -6.94
C VAL A 34 -24.52 -2.76 -6.71
N GLY A 35 -25.11 -3.37 -7.75
CA GLY A 35 -26.43 -4.00 -7.68
C GLY A 35 -26.39 -5.38 -7.00
N LYS A 36 -27.59 -5.94 -6.75
CA LYS A 36 -27.76 -7.23 -6.07
C LYS A 36 -27.07 -8.40 -6.79
N GLU A 37 -27.06 -8.40 -8.11
CA GLU A 37 -26.41 -9.44 -8.92
C GLU A 37 -24.89 -9.44 -8.75
N VAL A 38 -24.27 -8.26 -8.85
CA VAL A 38 -22.83 -8.07 -8.63
C VAL A 38 -22.46 -8.44 -7.19
N PHE A 39 -23.25 -7.99 -6.21
CA PHE A 39 -23.06 -8.38 -4.82
C PHE A 39 -23.11 -9.91 -4.62
N ALA A 40 -24.06 -10.59 -5.25
CA ALA A 40 -24.16 -12.05 -5.19
C ALA A 40 -22.94 -12.74 -5.82
N ALA A 41 -22.44 -12.21 -6.94
CA ALA A 41 -21.24 -12.72 -7.61
C ALA A 41 -19.98 -12.54 -6.74
N MET A 42 -19.77 -11.35 -6.17
CA MET A 42 -18.68 -11.09 -5.21
C MET A 42 -18.78 -12.05 -4.01
N MET A 43 -19.97 -12.20 -3.42
CA MET A 43 -20.18 -13.12 -2.30
C MET A 43 -19.92 -14.59 -2.64
N ALA A 44 -20.15 -14.99 -3.90
CA ALA A 44 -19.85 -16.33 -4.38
C ALA A 44 -18.35 -16.55 -4.61
N GLY A 45 -17.63 -15.53 -5.10
CA GLY A 45 -16.17 -15.58 -5.32
C GLY A 45 -15.35 -15.41 -4.04
N LEU A 46 -15.87 -14.68 -3.05
CA LEU A 46 -15.18 -14.33 -1.82
C LEU A 46 -14.51 -15.51 -1.10
N PRO A 47 -15.15 -16.69 -0.90
CA PRO A 47 -14.48 -17.82 -0.27
C PRO A 47 -13.20 -18.25 -0.98
N GLY A 48 -13.20 -18.25 -2.32
CA GLY A 48 -12.02 -18.59 -3.13
C GLY A 48 -10.89 -17.59 -2.96
N CYS A 49 -11.20 -16.29 -2.95
CA CYS A 49 -10.25 -15.22 -2.66
C CYS A 49 -9.63 -15.39 -1.26
N LEU A 50 -10.46 -15.51 -0.22
CA LEU A 50 -9.95 -15.60 1.15
C LEU A 50 -9.12 -16.87 1.40
N ASP A 51 -9.51 -18.01 0.81
CA ASP A 51 -8.73 -19.25 0.89
C ASP A 51 -7.38 -19.11 0.17
N ALA A 52 -7.32 -18.38 -0.95
CA ALA A 52 -6.07 -18.12 -1.66
C ALA A 52 -5.12 -17.24 -0.83
N ILE A 53 -5.63 -16.20 -0.18
CA ILE A 53 -4.84 -15.36 0.74
C ILE A 53 -4.31 -16.21 1.90
N LEU A 54 -5.12 -17.09 2.47
CA LEU A 54 -4.68 -17.98 3.55
C LEU A 54 -3.58 -18.94 3.13
N ARG A 55 -3.58 -19.40 1.87
CA ARG A 55 -2.50 -20.22 1.30
C ARG A 55 -1.22 -19.41 1.09
N CYS A 56 -1.34 -18.20 0.57
CA CYS A 56 -0.21 -17.27 0.45
C CYS A 56 0.50 -17.04 1.79
N ARG A 57 -0.28 -16.88 2.87
CA ARG A 57 0.22 -16.59 4.22
C ARG A 57 0.64 -17.83 5.02
N GLN A 58 0.61 -19.04 4.45
CA GLN A 58 1.10 -20.21 5.19
C GLN A 58 2.62 -20.09 5.42
N PRO A 59 3.11 -20.43 6.62
CA PRO A 59 4.53 -20.42 6.91
C PRO A 59 5.23 -21.46 6.04
N SER A 60 5.89 -20.98 4.97
CA SER A 60 6.77 -21.79 4.13
C SER A 60 8.21 -21.41 4.47
N PRO A 61 9.15 -22.36 4.60
CA PRO A 61 10.54 -22.03 4.89
C PRO A 61 11.15 -21.21 3.74
N GLY A 62 11.54 -19.97 4.02
CA GLY A 62 12.54 -19.24 3.25
C GLY A 62 12.12 -18.68 1.89
N THR A 63 10.90 -18.19 1.73
CA THR A 63 10.50 -17.07 0.82
C THR A 63 8.99 -16.93 0.90
N LEU A 64 8.44 -15.70 0.89
CA LEU A 64 7.04 -15.49 0.54
C LEU A 64 6.83 -16.22 -0.80
N SER A 65 6.00 -17.27 -0.81
CA SER A 65 5.86 -18.13 -1.99
C SER A 65 5.19 -17.32 -3.11
N SER A 66 6.02 -16.73 -3.97
CA SER A 66 5.62 -15.84 -5.06
C SER A 66 4.41 -16.36 -5.85
N PRO A 67 4.31 -17.66 -6.24
CA PRO A 67 3.17 -18.14 -7.03
C PRO A 67 1.84 -18.22 -6.27
N SER A 68 1.84 -18.60 -4.99
CA SER A 68 0.60 -18.71 -4.21
C SER A 68 0.01 -17.32 -3.90
N CYS A 69 0.89 -16.36 -3.64
CA CYS A 69 0.53 -14.97 -3.38
C CYS A 69 0.10 -14.24 -4.64
N GLU A 70 0.78 -14.45 -5.77
CA GLU A 70 0.36 -13.94 -7.07
C GLU A 70 -1.01 -14.53 -7.46
N ARG A 71 -1.21 -15.84 -7.28
CA ARG A 71 -2.53 -16.46 -7.51
C ARG A 71 -3.61 -15.88 -6.59
N ALA A 72 -3.28 -15.61 -5.33
CA ALA A 72 -4.21 -14.95 -4.42
C ALA A 72 -4.59 -13.55 -4.91
N TYR A 73 -3.60 -12.77 -5.39
CA TYR A 73 -3.84 -11.49 -6.02
C TYR A 73 -4.80 -11.60 -7.20
N GLN A 74 -4.54 -12.49 -8.16
CA GLN A 74 -5.39 -12.64 -9.34
C GLN A 74 -6.83 -13.06 -9.00
N VAL A 75 -7.01 -14.03 -8.10
CA VAL A 75 -8.36 -14.50 -7.71
C VAL A 75 -9.15 -13.37 -7.04
N CYS A 76 -8.53 -12.65 -6.10
CA CYS A 76 -9.17 -11.55 -5.39
C CYS A 76 -9.36 -10.31 -6.27
N LEU A 77 -8.46 -10.06 -7.21
CA LEU A 77 -8.61 -9.02 -8.23
C LEU A 77 -9.89 -9.27 -9.02
N ILE A 78 -10.07 -10.49 -9.53
CA ILE A 78 -11.22 -10.85 -10.36
C ILE A 78 -12.52 -10.86 -9.57
N SER A 79 -12.53 -11.46 -8.37
CA SER A 79 -13.79 -11.66 -7.63
C SER A 79 -14.27 -10.44 -6.85
N GLU A 80 -13.36 -9.56 -6.41
CA GLU A 80 -13.70 -8.44 -5.53
C GLU A 80 -13.37 -7.07 -6.14
N LEU A 81 -12.14 -6.87 -6.58
CA LEU A 81 -11.68 -5.54 -7.03
C LEU A 81 -12.25 -5.13 -8.38
N LEU A 82 -12.23 -6.01 -9.40
CA LEU A 82 -12.77 -5.68 -10.72
C LEU A 82 -14.26 -5.29 -10.68
N PRO A 83 -15.14 -5.98 -9.93
CA PRO A 83 -16.52 -5.52 -9.71
C PRO A 83 -16.63 -4.09 -9.19
N GLU A 84 -15.77 -3.71 -8.24
CA GLU A 84 -15.73 -2.35 -7.70
C GLU A 84 -15.22 -1.34 -8.74
N MET A 85 -14.17 -1.69 -9.50
CA MET A 85 -13.62 -0.82 -10.55
C MET A 85 -14.62 -0.58 -11.70
N HIS A 86 -15.54 -1.52 -11.94
CA HIS A 86 -16.57 -1.41 -12.99
C HIS A 86 -17.91 -0.84 -12.49
N CYS A 87 -17.97 -0.29 -11.27
CA CYS A 87 -19.20 0.29 -10.72
C CYS A 87 -19.57 1.67 -11.31
N GLY A 88 -18.73 2.25 -12.16
CA GLY A 88 -18.94 3.57 -12.76
C GLY A 88 -18.72 4.76 -11.81
N ARG A 89 -18.18 4.50 -10.62
CA ARG A 89 -17.78 5.51 -9.62
C ARG A 89 -16.27 5.51 -9.42
N ASN A 90 -15.75 6.59 -8.87
CA ASN A 90 -14.38 6.62 -8.39
C ASN A 90 -14.25 5.68 -7.18
N VAL A 91 -13.44 4.62 -7.31
CA VAL A 91 -13.22 3.65 -6.22
C VAL A 91 -12.54 4.25 -4.98
N TYR A 92 -11.88 5.39 -5.14
CA TYR A 92 -11.28 6.13 -4.03
C TYR A 92 -12.25 7.11 -3.37
N ASP A 93 -13.37 7.45 -4.01
CA ASP A 93 -14.46 8.22 -3.41
C ASP A 93 -15.75 7.99 -4.20
N VAL A 94 -16.61 7.10 -3.71
CA VAL A 94 -17.81 6.65 -4.43
C VAL A 94 -18.83 7.75 -4.72
N ARG A 95 -18.68 8.93 -4.09
CA ARG A 95 -19.50 10.12 -4.38
C ARG A 95 -19.19 10.68 -5.76
N GLN A 96 -17.97 10.50 -6.24
CA GLN A 96 -17.46 11.05 -7.50
C GLN A 96 -17.67 10.04 -8.64
N ALA A 97 -17.95 10.55 -9.85
CA ALA A 97 -17.94 9.74 -11.05
C ALA A 97 -16.50 9.47 -11.49
N CYS A 98 -16.25 8.28 -12.05
CA CYS A 98 -15.01 8.02 -12.77
C CYS A 98 -15.32 7.16 -13.99
N HIS A 99 -14.93 7.65 -15.17
CA HIS A 99 -15.09 6.94 -16.44
C HIS A 99 -13.74 6.54 -17.04
N LYS A 100 -12.67 6.58 -16.25
CA LYS A 100 -11.33 6.18 -16.67
C LYS A 100 -11.19 4.67 -16.54
N ARG A 101 -10.52 4.06 -17.51
CA ARG A 101 -10.23 2.62 -17.51
C ARG A 101 -9.23 2.24 -16.43
N ASN A 102 -8.26 3.11 -16.16
CA ASN A 102 -7.32 2.96 -15.06
C ASN A 102 -7.85 3.74 -13.85
N VAL A 103 -8.06 3.05 -12.73
CA VAL A 103 -8.59 3.68 -11.51
C VAL A 103 -7.65 4.70 -10.90
N VAL A 104 -6.33 4.56 -11.12
CA VAL A 104 -5.34 5.56 -10.68
C VAL A 104 -5.62 6.92 -11.31
N ASP A 105 -6.15 6.93 -12.54
CA ASP A 105 -6.49 8.15 -13.27
C ASP A 105 -7.82 8.77 -12.78
N CYS A 106 -8.52 8.16 -11.81
CA CYS A 106 -9.68 8.76 -11.17
C CYS A 106 -9.29 9.93 -10.25
N PHE A 107 -8.01 10.06 -9.89
CA PHE A 107 -7.46 11.28 -9.31
C PHE A 107 -6.80 12.13 -10.38
N ASP A 108 -7.17 13.41 -10.43
CA ASP A 108 -6.51 14.36 -11.30
C ASP A 108 -5.19 14.85 -10.68
N PHE A 109 -4.09 14.27 -11.15
CA PHE A 109 -2.73 14.69 -10.81
C PHE A 109 -2.11 15.68 -11.80
N SER A 110 -2.86 16.16 -12.81
CA SER A 110 -2.30 16.97 -13.90
C SER A 110 -1.61 18.23 -13.41
N ALA A 111 -2.21 18.94 -12.44
CA ALA A 111 -1.62 20.14 -11.85
C ALA A 111 -0.30 19.85 -11.11
N VAL A 112 -0.27 18.76 -10.32
CA VAL A 112 0.94 18.33 -9.59
C VAL A 112 2.02 17.89 -10.58
N GLN A 113 1.63 17.15 -11.61
CA GLN A 113 2.53 16.70 -12.66
C GLN A 113 3.11 17.86 -13.45
N ALA A 114 2.31 18.87 -13.80
CA ALA A 114 2.79 20.07 -14.47
C ALA A 114 3.77 20.85 -13.59
N PHE A 115 3.45 21.01 -12.30
CA PHE A 115 4.31 21.72 -11.35
C PHE A 115 5.66 21.01 -11.13
N LEU A 116 5.65 19.71 -10.86
CA LEU A 116 6.88 18.95 -10.57
C LEU A 116 7.74 18.66 -11.80
N ASN A 117 7.18 18.78 -13.01
CA ASN A 117 7.92 18.68 -14.26
C ASN A 117 8.37 20.04 -14.83
N ASP A 118 8.02 21.16 -14.18
CA ASP A 118 8.54 22.47 -14.57
C ASP A 118 10.04 22.56 -14.27
N ALA A 119 10.83 22.96 -15.26
CA ALA A 119 12.30 23.01 -15.13
C ALA A 119 12.78 23.97 -14.03
N LYS A 120 12.05 25.06 -13.76
CA LYS A 120 12.38 25.99 -12.67
C LYS A 120 12.10 25.36 -11.32
N VAL A 121 10.99 24.62 -11.20
CA VAL A 121 10.66 23.86 -9.99
C VAL A 121 11.70 22.77 -9.75
N GLN A 122 12.05 22.00 -10.78
CA GLN A 122 13.10 20.97 -10.69
C GLN A 122 14.45 21.55 -10.24
N LYS A 123 14.85 22.67 -10.83
CA LYS A 123 16.06 23.40 -10.44
C LYS A 123 15.98 23.89 -8.99
N ALA A 124 14.83 24.40 -8.56
CA ALA A 124 14.63 24.88 -7.19
C ALA A 124 14.66 23.74 -6.16
N LEU A 125 14.15 22.54 -6.52
CA LEU A 125 14.20 21.34 -5.69
C LEU A 125 15.56 20.64 -5.72
N GLY A 126 16.49 21.05 -6.60
CA GLY A 126 17.82 20.45 -6.74
C GLY A 126 17.81 19.07 -7.42
N VAL A 127 16.76 18.74 -8.17
CA VAL A 127 16.68 17.49 -8.94
C VAL A 127 17.15 17.70 -10.39
N PRO A 128 17.63 16.66 -11.09
CA PRO A 128 18.03 16.78 -12.50
C PRO A 128 16.89 17.32 -13.37
N VAL A 129 17.19 18.38 -14.15
CA VAL A 129 16.23 18.96 -15.09
C VAL A 129 15.95 17.97 -16.21
N GLY A 130 14.67 17.81 -16.55
CA GLY A 130 14.22 16.87 -17.59
C GLY A 130 13.86 15.48 -17.07
N LEU A 131 14.01 15.23 -15.75
CA LEU A 131 13.49 14.01 -15.14
C LEU A 131 11.95 14.04 -15.13
N SER A 132 11.30 13.01 -15.65
CA SER A 132 9.83 12.94 -15.66
C SER A 132 9.29 12.44 -14.33
N TRP A 133 8.64 13.33 -13.57
CA TRP A 133 7.84 12.97 -12.41
C TRP A 133 6.49 12.39 -12.84
N ARG A 134 6.07 11.32 -12.15
CA ARG A 134 4.78 10.67 -12.27
C ARG A 134 4.24 10.34 -10.87
N PRO A 135 2.92 10.28 -10.67
CA PRO A 135 2.32 10.00 -9.35
C PRO A 135 2.62 8.58 -8.85
N CYS A 136 2.71 7.60 -9.77
CA CYS A 136 3.00 6.20 -9.44
C CYS A 136 3.92 5.57 -10.50
N ASN A 137 4.73 4.60 -10.06
CA ASN A 137 5.51 3.74 -10.96
C ASN A 137 4.89 2.34 -10.98
N MET A 138 4.18 2.01 -12.07
CA MET A 138 3.48 0.73 -12.20
C MET A 138 4.41 -0.47 -12.33
N GLN A 139 5.68 -0.27 -12.70
CA GLN A 139 6.67 -1.35 -12.68
C GLN A 139 6.95 -1.78 -11.24
N VAL A 140 7.15 -0.81 -10.34
CA VAL A 140 7.36 -1.10 -8.91
C VAL A 140 6.12 -1.78 -8.32
N ASP A 141 4.92 -1.28 -8.63
CA ASP A 141 3.66 -1.91 -8.23
C ASP A 141 3.60 -3.40 -8.66
N SER A 142 3.90 -3.68 -9.92
CA SER A 142 3.89 -5.06 -10.44
C SER A 142 4.92 -5.97 -9.75
N GLU A 143 6.09 -5.44 -9.38
CA GLU A 143 7.11 -6.20 -8.67
C GLU A 143 6.69 -6.53 -7.23
N PHE A 144 5.95 -5.63 -6.56
CA PHE A 144 5.37 -5.88 -5.24
C PHE A 144 4.23 -6.92 -5.28
N VAL A 145 3.44 -6.93 -6.35
CA VAL A 145 2.46 -8.02 -6.58
C VAL A 145 3.18 -9.35 -6.80
N ARG A 146 4.21 -9.37 -7.67
CA ARG A 146 4.97 -10.57 -8.03
C ARG A 146 5.77 -11.14 -6.86
N SER A 147 6.29 -10.29 -5.99
CA SER A 147 6.99 -10.71 -4.77
C SER A 147 6.05 -11.36 -3.74
N GLY A 148 4.73 -11.19 -3.91
CA GLY A 148 3.71 -11.66 -2.99
C GLY A 148 3.42 -10.72 -1.82
N ASP A 149 4.06 -9.54 -1.79
CA ASP A 149 3.93 -8.57 -0.71
C ASP A 149 2.48 -8.11 -0.52
N TYR A 150 1.76 -7.86 -1.62
CA TYR A 150 0.36 -7.41 -1.59
C TYR A 150 -0.56 -8.32 -0.76
N MET A 151 -0.30 -9.64 -0.78
CA MET A 151 -1.13 -10.65 -0.10
C MET A 151 -0.54 -11.12 1.23
N SER A 152 0.62 -10.58 1.62
CA SER A 152 1.19 -10.77 2.95
C SER A 152 0.32 -10.11 4.04
N SER A 153 0.62 -10.35 5.32
CA SER A 153 -0.05 -9.70 6.44
C SER A 153 0.98 -8.97 7.30
N THR A 154 0.73 -7.71 7.57
CA THR A 154 1.51 -6.86 8.48
C THR A 154 0.82 -6.67 9.83
N ASP A 155 -0.36 -7.27 10.03
CA ASP A 155 -1.17 -7.11 11.25
C ASP A 155 -0.38 -7.52 12.50
N GLY A 156 0.45 -8.57 12.42
CA GLY A 156 1.31 -9.02 13.52
C GLY A 156 2.32 -7.96 13.97
N LEU A 157 2.83 -7.15 13.06
CA LEU A 157 3.75 -6.04 13.39
C LEU A 157 3.02 -4.96 14.19
N VAL A 158 1.74 -4.73 13.94
CA VAL A 158 0.93 -3.80 14.73
C VAL A 158 0.78 -4.29 16.16
N ALA A 159 0.58 -5.59 16.37
CA ALA A 159 0.54 -6.16 17.72
C ALA A 159 1.89 -5.94 18.45
N GLU A 160 3.02 -6.16 17.78
CA GLU A 160 4.34 -5.91 18.36
C GLU A 160 4.56 -4.44 18.76
N LEU A 161 4.09 -3.48 17.95
CA LEU A 161 4.13 -2.06 18.31
C LEU A 161 3.34 -1.78 19.59
N LEU A 162 2.13 -2.33 19.70
CA LEU A 162 1.27 -2.14 20.87
C LEU A 162 1.88 -2.76 22.14
N GLU A 163 2.50 -3.95 22.05
CA GLU A 163 3.19 -4.57 23.19
C GLU A 163 4.42 -3.77 23.65
N ARG A 164 5.01 -2.96 22.76
CA ARG A 164 6.09 -2.02 23.09
C ARG A 164 5.58 -0.65 23.57
N GLY A 165 4.27 -0.48 23.72
CA GLY A 165 3.66 0.77 24.15
C GLY A 165 3.69 1.87 23.08
N ILE A 166 3.89 1.52 21.81
CA ILE A 166 3.87 2.47 20.70
C ILE A 166 2.42 2.67 20.26
N PRO A 167 1.86 3.90 20.34
CA PRO A 167 0.49 4.16 19.92
C PRO A 167 0.31 3.95 18.41
N VAL A 168 -0.83 3.37 18.03
CA VAL A 168 -1.21 3.14 16.63
C VAL A 168 -2.59 3.72 16.38
N LEU A 169 -2.68 4.61 15.39
CA LEU A 169 -3.92 5.14 14.84
C LEU A 169 -4.13 4.56 13.44
N ALA A 170 -5.25 3.88 13.23
CA ALA A 170 -5.74 3.58 11.89
C ALA A 170 -7.02 4.39 11.64
N TYR A 171 -7.05 5.12 10.53
CA TYR A 171 -8.17 5.96 10.15
C TYR A 171 -8.61 5.65 8.72
N SER A 172 -9.90 5.81 8.45
CA SER A 172 -10.47 5.58 7.12
C SER A 172 -11.56 6.59 6.82
N GLY A 173 -11.54 7.13 5.60
CA GLY A 173 -12.68 7.83 5.04
C GLY A 173 -13.80 6.84 4.70
N ASP A 174 -15.03 7.17 5.06
CA ASP A 174 -16.16 6.25 4.91
C ASP A 174 -16.81 6.20 3.53
N THR A 175 -16.23 6.89 2.54
CA THR A 175 -16.63 6.84 1.13
C THR A 175 -15.54 6.22 0.24
N ASP A 176 -14.46 5.72 0.81
CA ASP A 176 -13.44 4.90 0.12
C ASP A 176 -13.94 3.46 -0.06
N LEU A 177 -13.79 2.93 -1.28
CA LEU A 177 -14.10 1.55 -1.61
C LEU A 177 -12.82 0.69 -1.71
N MET A 178 -11.68 1.27 -2.04
CA MET A 178 -10.43 0.54 -2.23
C MET A 178 -9.86 -0.02 -0.92
N VAL A 179 -9.89 0.78 0.15
CA VAL A 179 -9.44 0.41 1.50
C VAL A 179 -10.54 0.79 2.49
N ASP A 180 -11.67 0.10 2.35
CA ASP A 180 -12.90 0.45 3.04
C ASP A 180 -12.79 0.44 4.57
N TRP A 181 -13.57 1.32 5.19
CA TRP A 181 -13.57 1.53 6.63
C TRP A 181 -14.15 0.35 7.42
N LEU A 182 -15.02 -0.48 6.83
CA LEU A 182 -15.54 -1.69 7.46
C LEU A 182 -14.43 -2.72 7.62
N GLY A 183 -13.60 -2.89 6.58
CA GLY A 183 -12.41 -3.74 6.56
C GLY A 183 -11.39 -3.27 7.58
N THR A 184 -11.14 -1.96 7.63
CA THR A 184 -10.25 -1.35 8.63
C THR A 184 -10.74 -1.65 10.06
N ARG A 185 -12.01 -1.36 10.36
CA ARG A 185 -12.61 -1.68 11.66
C ARG A 185 -12.50 -3.17 11.98
N ALA A 186 -12.77 -4.03 11.00
CA ALA A 186 -12.84 -5.48 11.20
C ALA A 186 -11.47 -6.13 11.45
N TRP A 187 -10.36 -5.63 10.89
CA TRP A 187 -9.03 -6.16 11.23
C TRP A 187 -8.58 -5.68 12.61
N MET A 188 -8.85 -4.43 12.96
CA MET A 188 -8.53 -3.90 14.28
C MET A 188 -9.29 -4.63 15.39
N GLU A 189 -10.58 -4.94 15.19
CA GLU A 189 -11.37 -5.74 16.12
C GLU A 189 -10.81 -7.15 16.34
N LYS A 190 -10.08 -7.69 15.38
CA LYS A 190 -9.58 -9.07 15.40
C LYS A 190 -8.12 -9.18 15.79
N LEU A 191 -7.34 -8.10 15.68
CA LEU A 191 -5.93 -8.07 16.03
C LEU A 191 -5.74 -8.63 17.44
N ALA A 192 -4.93 -9.68 17.57
CA ALA A 192 -4.63 -10.28 18.86
C ALA A 192 -3.49 -9.49 19.52
N TRP A 193 -3.77 -8.91 20.69
CA TRP A 193 -2.82 -8.17 21.52
C TRP A 193 -3.38 -8.11 22.95
N ARG A 194 -2.54 -7.75 23.93
CA ARG A 194 -2.88 -7.81 25.36
C ARG A 194 -4.13 -7.00 25.74
N GLY A 195 -4.33 -5.84 25.12
CA GLY A 195 -5.47 -4.96 25.40
C GLY A 195 -6.72 -5.24 24.55
N GLN A 196 -6.75 -6.28 23.71
CA GLN A 196 -7.87 -6.56 22.81
C GLN A 196 -9.23 -6.67 23.55
N PRO A 197 -9.38 -7.37 24.69
CA PRO A 197 -10.68 -7.46 25.36
C PRO A 197 -11.22 -6.09 25.80
N ALA A 198 -10.36 -5.25 26.36
CA ALA A 198 -10.72 -3.92 26.81
C ALA A 198 -10.98 -2.97 25.63
N TRP A 199 -10.24 -3.10 24.53
CA TRP A 199 -10.52 -2.37 23.29
C TRP A 199 -11.88 -2.77 22.68
N LYS A 200 -12.24 -4.06 22.72
CA LYS A 200 -13.57 -4.52 22.28
C LYS A 200 -14.70 -3.94 23.13
N ALA A 201 -14.48 -3.86 24.45
CA ALA A 201 -15.44 -3.28 25.40
C ALA A 201 -15.50 -1.74 25.36
N ALA A 202 -14.48 -1.06 24.81
CA ALA A 202 -14.46 0.40 24.74
C ALA A 202 -15.66 0.94 23.92
N PRO A 203 -16.26 2.07 24.33
CA PRO A 203 -17.38 2.64 23.59
C PRO A 203 -16.91 3.30 22.30
N LEU A 204 -17.77 3.27 21.28
CA LEU A 204 -17.61 4.10 20.09
C LEU A 204 -18.02 5.53 20.44
N ARG A 205 -17.14 6.50 20.19
CA ARG A 205 -17.33 7.91 20.56
C ARG A 205 -17.38 8.78 19.32
N ALA A 206 -18.24 9.81 19.33
CA ALA A 206 -18.31 10.77 18.25
C ALA A 206 -17.02 11.63 18.18
N PHE A 207 -16.46 11.76 16.98
CA PHE A 207 -15.33 12.63 16.70
C PHE A 207 -15.86 13.97 16.18
N HIS A 208 -15.69 15.03 16.96
CA HIS A 208 -16.21 16.35 16.62
C HIS A 208 -15.12 17.27 16.08
N VAL A 209 -15.42 18.04 15.05
CA VAL A 209 -14.58 19.13 14.53
C VAL A 209 -15.44 20.38 14.50
N ARG A 210 -14.99 21.46 15.15
CA ARG A 210 -15.74 22.73 15.27
C ARG A 210 -17.22 22.54 15.67
N GLY A 211 -17.46 21.69 16.68
CA GLY A 211 -18.80 21.41 17.20
C GLY A 211 -19.68 20.50 16.34
N LYS A 212 -19.23 20.06 15.16
CA LYS A 212 -19.97 19.13 14.28
C LYS A 212 -19.36 17.73 14.33
N ALA A 213 -20.20 16.71 14.26
CA ALA A 213 -19.73 15.33 14.12
C ALA A 213 -19.04 15.16 12.76
N ALA A 214 -17.74 14.92 12.78
CA ALA A 214 -16.90 14.70 11.60
C ALA A 214 -16.50 13.22 11.44
N GLY A 215 -16.88 12.37 12.39
CA GLY A 215 -16.55 10.97 12.40
C GLY A 215 -16.89 10.31 13.72
N ARG A 216 -16.30 9.15 13.95
CA ARG A 216 -16.38 8.42 15.22
C ARG A 216 -15.16 7.55 15.42
N HIS A 217 -14.76 7.39 16.67
CA HIS A 217 -13.54 6.69 17.03
C HIS A 217 -13.76 5.70 18.16
N LYS A 218 -12.89 4.69 18.21
CA LYS A 218 -12.78 3.72 19.30
C LYS A 218 -11.32 3.64 19.70
N SER A 219 -11.02 3.82 20.98
CA SER A 219 -9.64 3.83 21.46
C SER A 219 -9.53 3.13 22.80
N HIS A 220 -8.45 2.36 22.96
CA HIS A 220 -8.02 1.79 24.23
C HIS A 220 -6.54 1.42 24.13
N GLY A 221 -5.76 1.67 25.20
CA GLY A 221 -4.39 1.16 25.32
C GLY A 221 -3.45 1.59 24.19
N GLY A 222 -3.61 2.79 23.64
CA GLY A 222 -2.81 3.28 22.51
C GLY A 222 -3.25 2.77 21.14
N PHE A 223 -4.30 1.96 21.03
CA PHE A 223 -4.83 1.48 19.75
C PHE A 223 -6.13 2.19 19.39
N THR A 224 -6.11 3.03 18.34
CA THR A 224 -7.22 3.90 17.96
C THR A 224 -7.71 3.65 16.54
N PHE A 225 -9.00 3.34 16.40
CA PHE A 225 -9.73 3.36 15.13
C PHE A 225 -10.45 4.69 14.97
N LEU A 226 -10.39 5.32 13.80
CA LEU A 226 -11.17 6.51 13.45
C LEU A 226 -11.83 6.38 12.08
N GLN A 227 -13.17 6.35 12.05
CA GLN A 227 -13.94 6.58 10.84
C GLN A 227 -14.15 8.07 10.66
N ILE A 228 -13.89 8.58 9.44
CA ILE A 228 -14.09 9.98 9.08
C ILE A 228 -15.23 10.06 8.08
N TYR A 229 -16.27 10.83 8.42
CA TYR A 229 -17.46 10.95 7.61
C TYR A 229 -17.20 11.79 6.36
N ASN A 230 -17.89 11.46 5.27
CA ASN A 230 -17.88 12.21 4.02
C ASN A 230 -16.44 12.41 3.49
N SER A 231 -15.64 11.35 3.55
CA SER A 231 -14.25 11.36 3.10
C SER A 231 -13.94 10.08 2.32
N GLY A 232 -13.25 10.22 1.20
CA GLY A 232 -12.71 9.10 0.44
C GLY A 232 -11.32 8.69 0.95
N HIS A 233 -10.55 8.11 0.04
CA HIS A 233 -9.22 7.53 0.26
C HIS A 233 -8.21 8.56 0.78
N LEU A 234 -8.24 9.77 0.22
CA LEU A 234 -7.35 10.87 0.60
C LEU A 234 -8.03 11.76 1.64
N VAL A 235 -8.11 11.28 2.88
CA VAL A 235 -8.74 12.00 4.01
C VAL A 235 -8.33 13.48 4.11
N PRO A 236 -7.04 13.85 4.04
CA PRO A 236 -6.65 15.26 4.13
C PRO A 236 -7.15 16.12 2.97
N LYS A 237 -7.39 15.53 1.80
CA LYS A 237 -7.95 16.22 0.63
C LYS A 237 -9.44 16.47 0.82
N ASP A 238 -10.19 15.49 1.32
CA ASP A 238 -11.66 15.57 1.39
C ASP A 238 -12.17 16.21 2.69
N GLN A 239 -11.45 16.03 3.79
CA GLN A 239 -11.78 16.55 5.12
C GLN A 239 -10.55 17.16 5.82
N PRO A 240 -9.96 18.26 5.29
CA PRO A 240 -8.70 18.82 5.80
C PRO A 240 -8.75 19.23 7.28
N GLU A 241 -9.87 19.78 7.74
CA GLU A 241 -10.03 20.19 9.15
C GLU A 241 -10.10 18.99 10.09
N ALA A 242 -10.77 17.91 9.66
CA ALA A 242 -10.84 16.67 10.43
C ALA A 242 -9.47 15.98 10.46
N ALA A 243 -8.77 15.96 9.33
CA ALA A 243 -7.42 15.42 9.22
C ALA A 243 -6.44 16.17 10.14
N LEU A 244 -6.47 17.50 10.13
CA LEU A 244 -5.62 18.30 11.01
C LEU A 244 -5.93 18.05 12.49
N LYS A 245 -7.21 18.05 12.87
CA LYS A 245 -7.61 17.77 14.26
C LYS A 245 -7.23 16.36 14.69
N MET A 246 -7.41 15.37 13.81
CA MET A 246 -6.98 13.98 14.04
C MET A 246 -5.47 13.93 14.31
N LEU A 247 -4.66 14.54 13.44
CA LEU A 247 -3.20 14.55 13.58
C LEU A 247 -2.78 15.22 14.88
N GLN A 248 -3.30 16.43 15.17
CA GLN A 248 -3.01 17.17 16.40
C GLN A 248 -3.36 16.36 17.65
N ARG A 249 -4.52 15.68 17.65
CA ARG A 249 -4.91 14.81 18.76
C ARG A 249 -4.01 13.59 18.87
N PHE A 250 -3.57 12.98 17.77
CA PHE A 250 -2.73 11.79 17.82
C PHE A 250 -1.31 12.08 18.34
N VAL A 251 -0.70 13.18 17.90
CA VAL A 251 0.68 13.53 18.28
C VAL A 251 0.80 14.26 19.61
N SER A 252 -0.34 14.65 20.21
CA SER A 252 -0.35 15.30 21.52
C SER A 252 -0.08 14.30 22.64
N MET A 253 0.84 14.65 23.54
CA MET A 253 1.16 13.85 24.73
C MET A 253 0.00 13.75 25.72
N ASP A 254 -0.89 14.75 25.75
CA ASP A 254 -2.05 14.80 26.65
C ASP A 254 -3.31 14.14 26.04
N SER A 255 -3.14 13.44 24.92
CA SER A 255 -4.24 12.81 24.21
C SER A 255 -4.76 11.59 24.94
N ASP A 256 -6.08 11.42 24.93
CA ASP A 256 -6.74 10.18 25.34
C ASP A 256 -6.49 9.00 24.37
N TRP A 257 -5.83 9.27 23.24
CA TRP A 257 -5.36 8.23 22.29
C TRP A 257 -3.92 7.80 22.55
N ALA A 258 -3.21 8.48 23.45
CA ALA A 258 -1.88 8.06 23.86
C ALA A 258 -1.95 6.66 24.48
N ALA A 259 -0.87 5.90 24.33
CA ALA A 259 -0.69 4.72 25.18
C ALA A 259 -0.68 5.19 26.64
N PRO A 260 -1.17 4.38 27.59
CA PRO A 260 -0.83 4.60 29.00
C PRO A 260 0.67 4.82 29.08
N PRO A 261 1.18 5.69 29.97
CA PRO A 261 2.61 5.77 30.18
C PRO A 261 3.09 4.35 30.39
N ALA A 262 3.80 3.80 29.41
CA ALA A 262 4.63 2.65 29.68
C ALA A 262 5.46 3.13 30.86
N VAL A 263 5.57 2.30 31.89
CA VAL A 263 6.69 2.44 32.80
C VAL A 263 7.91 2.29 31.89
N LEU A 264 8.36 3.41 31.32
CA LEU A 264 9.72 3.64 30.90
C LEU A 264 10.51 3.61 32.22
N GLN A 265 10.52 2.45 32.88
CA GLN A 265 11.70 2.03 33.60
C GLN A 265 12.76 2.14 32.53
N SER A 266 13.59 3.15 32.71
CA SER A 266 14.77 3.43 31.93
C SER A 266 15.73 2.26 32.07
N THR A 267 15.40 1.14 31.42
CA THR A 267 16.37 0.19 30.90
C THR A 267 16.47 0.43 29.40
N HIS A 268 16.53 1.71 29.00
CA HIS A 268 17.49 2.05 27.96
C HIS A 268 18.88 1.78 28.54
N THR A 269 19.28 0.50 28.61
CA THR A 269 20.61 0.21 28.10
C THR A 269 20.61 0.83 26.72
N GLN A 270 21.50 1.80 26.50
CA GLN A 270 21.76 2.31 25.16
C GLN A 270 21.80 1.09 24.25
N ALA A 271 20.87 0.99 23.31
CA ALA A 271 21.02 0.07 22.22
C ALA A 271 22.25 0.58 21.48
N THR A 272 23.43 0.08 21.86
CA THR A 272 24.61 0.16 21.04
C THR A 272 24.24 -0.60 19.80
N TRP A 273 23.87 0.13 18.75
CA TRP A 273 23.88 -0.40 17.41
C TRP A 273 25.22 -1.15 17.26
N PRO A 274 25.24 -2.40 16.79
CA PRO A 274 26.50 -2.97 16.35
C PRO A 274 27.10 -1.94 15.39
N PRO A 275 28.39 -1.56 15.54
CA PRO A 275 29.00 -0.66 14.58
C PRO A 275 28.73 -1.25 13.20
N ALA A 276 28.35 -0.38 12.25
CA ALA A 276 28.21 -0.77 10.86
C ALA A 276 29.40 -1.68 10.51
N PRO A 277 29.19 -2.84 9.88
CA PRO A 277 30.28 -3.76 9.56
C PRO A 277 31.40 -2.93 8.94
N GLY A 278 32.54 -2.93 9.64
CA GLY A 278 33.59 -1.96 9.40
C GLY A 278 33.93 -1.96 7.93
N THR A 279 33.69 -0.83 7.25
CA THR A 279 34.45 -0.52 6.05
C THR A 279 35.88 -0.36 6.51
N SER A 280 36.64 -1.45 6.48
CA SER A 280 38.09 -1.36 6.43
C SER A 280 38.40 -0.37 5.31
N PRO A 281 39.19 0.69 5.55
CA PRO A 281 39.74 1.44 4.44
C PRO A 281 40.60 0.44 3.69
N GLY A 282 40.10 -0.06 2.56
CA GLY A 282 40.88 -0.83 1.62
C GLY A 282 41.99 0.08 1.11
N VAL A 283 43.10 0.11 1.82
CA VAL A 283 44.39 0.45 1.24
C VAL A 283 44.63 -0.63 0.21
N TRP A 284 44.62 -0.25 -1.06
CA TRP A 284 45.00 -1.12 -2.15
C TRP A 284 46.50 -1.39 -2.01
N ASP A 285 46.85 -2.50 -1.37
CA ASP A 285 48.21 -3.04 -1.41
C ASP A 285 48.44 -3.66 -2.79
N HIS A 286 49.29 -2.99 -3.58
CA HIS A 286 49.67 -3.43 -4.93
C HIS A 286 50.68 -4.59 -4.93
N SER A 287 51.02 -5.20 -3.80
CA SER A 287 52.11 -6.17 -3.74
C SER A 287 51.73 -7.66 -3.84
N VAL A 288 50.45 -8.03 -3.99
CA VAL A 288 50.05 -9.45 -4.07
C VAL A 288 49.02 -9.74 -5.18
N LEU A 289 49.44 -9.62 -6.44
CA LEU A 289 48.85 -10.39 -7.54
C LEU A 289 49.98 -10.97 -8.38
N GLY A 290 50.30 -12.24 -8.12
CA GLY A 290 51.21 -13.03 -8.93
C GLY A 290 50.73 -13.13 -10.38
N ALA A 291 51.72 -13.28 -11.27
CA ALA A 291 51.75 -13.28 -12.73
C ALA A 291 50.63 -13.98 -13.55
N ALA A 292 49.55 -14.50 -12.97
CA ALA A 292 48.51 -15.22 -13.71
C ALA A 292 47.36 -14.33 -14.24
N ALA A 293 47.19 -13.10 -13.76
CA ALA A 293 46.06 -12.25 -14.14
C ALA A 293 46.27 -11.38 -15.40
N TRP A 294 47.51 -11.27 -15.90
CA TRP A 294 47.82 -10.41 -17.06
C TRP A 294 47.56 -11.06 -18.43
N LEU A 295 47.36 -12.38 -18.50
CA LEU A 295 47.08 -13.06 -19.77
C LEU A 295 45.60 -13.00 -20.21
N LEU A 296 44.67 -12.74 -19.28
CA LEU A 296 43.24 -12.70 -19.60
C LEU A 296 42.72 -11.32 -20.02
N VAL A 297 43.40 -10.23 -19.63
CA VAL A 297 42.99 -8.86 -20.01
C VAL A 297 43.42 -8.52 -21.46
N ALA A 298 44.53 -9.08 -21.95
CA ALA A 298 44.98 -8.86 -23.33
C ALA A 298 44.07 -9.54 -24.39
N ALA A 299 43.37 -10.62 -24.04
CA ALA A 299 42.51 -11.34 -24.98
C ALA A 299 41.17 -10.62 -25.26
N CYS A 300 40.65 -9.84 -24.32
CA CYS A 300 39.36 -9.13 -24.50
C CYS A 300 39.49 -7.82 -25.29
N VAL A 301 40.66 -7.18 -25.30
CA VAL A 301 40.85 -5.89 -25.99
C VAL A 301 40.96 -6.06 -27.52
N VAL A 302 41.41 -7.21 -28.02
CA VAL A 302 41.49 -7.47 -29.47
C VAL A 302 40.12 -7.84 -30.07
N GLY A 303 39.18 -8.36 -29.28
CA GLY A 303 37.86 -8.81 -29.76
C GLY A 303 36.85 -7.70 -30.06
N VAL A 304 36.97 -6.54 -29.40
CA VAL A 304 35.95 -5.47 -29.49
C VAL A 304 36.25 -4.47 -30.62
N THR A 305 37.49 -4.36 -31.08
CA THR A 305 37.84 -3.48 -32.22
C THR A 305 37.56 -4.09 -33.59
N GLY A 306 37.34 -5.40 -33.70
CA GLY A 306 37.06 -6.09 -34.98
C GLY A 306 35.59 -6.04 -35.44
N LEU A 307 34.63 -6.01 -34.51
CA LEU A 307 33.20 -6.09 -34.84
C LEU A 307 32.56 -4.73 -35.19
N GLY A 308 33.20 -3.62 -34.82
CA GLY A 308 32.73 -2.26 -35.13
C GLY A 308 32.95 -1.83 -36.59
N TRP A 309 33.90 -2.45 -37.30
CA TRP A 309 34.23 -2.08 -38.69
C TRP A 309 33.28 -2.73 -39.71
N ALA A 310 32.74 -3.92 -39.41
CA ALA A 310 31.86 -4.66 -40.31
C ALA A 310 30.42 -4.12 -40.39
N PHE A 311 29.92 -3.43 -39.35
CA PHE A 311 28.52 -2.97 -39.33
C PHE A 311 28.27 -1.65 -40.07
N ARG A 312 29.32 -0.93 -40.47
CA ARG A 312 29.21 0.40 -41.10
C ARG A 312 29.10 0.36 -42.63
N HIS A 313 29.33 -0.79 -43.27
CA HIS A 313 29.44 -0.89 -44.74
C HIS A 313 28.40 -1.78 -45.45
N TRP A 314 27.43 -2.38 -44.74
CA TRP A 314 26.52 -3.34 -45.38
C TRP A 314 25.09 -3.32 -44.83
N TRP A 315 24.36 -2.20 -44.94
CA TRP A 315 22.91 -2.25 -45.21
C TRP A 315 22.35 -0.91 -45.70
N PRO A 316 21.52 -0.86 -46.77
CA PRO A 316 20.98 0.39 -47.29
C PRO A 316 19.77 0.90 -46.50
N ARG A 317 19.66 2.22 -46.41
CA ARG A 317 18.57 2.98 -45.77
C ARG A 317 17.21 2.67 -46.43
N ARG A 318 16.18 2.37 -45.63
CA ARG A 318 14.77 2.63 -45.96
C ARG A 318 13.99 3.07 -44.73
N ALA A 319 12.95 3.86 -45.03
CA ALA A 319 12.22 4.78 -44.18
C ALA A 319 11.28 4.14 -43.14
N GLU A 320 11.02 4.93 -42.10
CA GLU A 320 9.88 4.92 -41.15
C GLU A 320 8.54 4.53 -41.81
N PRO A 321 7.63 3.84 -41.09
CA PRO A 321 6.66 4.56 -40.26
C PRO A 321 6.13 3.86 -38.99
N GLY A 322 5.72 4.67 -38.00
CA GLY A 322 4.36 4.62 -37.47
C GLY A 322 4.10 3.84 -36.18
N ASP A 323 3.67 4.56 -35.14
CA ASP A 323 3.12 4.08 -33.88
C ASP A 323 2.00 3.05 -34.03
N GLY A 324 2.09 1.96 -33.24
CA GLY A 324 1.04 0.96 -33.04
C GLY A 324 1.23 0.20 -31.72
N PRO A 325 0.16 -0.19 -31.01
CA PRO A 325 0.17 -0.40 -29.56
C PRO A 325 0.49 -1.85 -29.14
N TYR A 326 1.10 -1.99 -27.97
CA TYR A 326 1.39 -3.29 -27.34
C TYR A 326 0.11 -4.00 -26.87
N LEU A 327 -0.12 -5.18 -27.45
CA LEU A 327 -1.06 -6.21 -27.03
C LEU A 327 -0.65 -6.80 -25.67
N LEU A 328 -1.59 -6.91 -24.73
CA LEU A 328 -1.50 -7.79 -23.56
C LEU A 328 -2.37 -9.02 -23.80
N MET A 329 -1.76 -10.21 -23.71
CA MET A 329 -2.43 -11.50 -23.80
C MET A 329 -3.14 -11.85 -22.50
N THR A 330 -4.37 -12.32 -22.69
CA THR A 330 -5.33 -13.08 -21.85
C THR A 330 -4.87 -13.65 -20.53
#